data_AF-K2DDP0-F1
#
_entry.id   AF-K2DDP0-F1
#
_cell.length_a   1.000
_cell.length_b   1.000
_cell.length_c   1.000
_cell.angle_alpha   90.00
_cell.angle_beta   90.00
_cell.angle_gamma   90.00
#
_symmetry.space_group_name_H-M   'P 1'
#
loop_
_entity.id
_entity.type
_entity.pdbx_description
1 polymer ?
#
loop_
_entity_poly.entity_id
_entity_poly.type
_entity_poly.pdbx_seq_one_letter_code
_entity_poly.pdbx_strand_id
1 'polypeptide(L)'
;MLNIKKIAIGLSAGAIMLAATVVQSFAVTCTPTGFFRDSINMTAAQINPAGTVSGDVDATGCNIGIYYDTSSGDVDGADIHGANYFGVVVNGDVNNPSVDVKNSEIHDIGETPLNGSQHGLAIYYRALSTGTVAGEISGNEVYTYQKNGITVNGEGANVNVENNTVTGEGRVDYIAQNGIQFGYGAVGNISGNTVTGHYWTGCSHQDAAKTGCTPWVSAGLLLYAVEAKNVKTSNNMLRNNQFNYLLLPSQSLGILP
;
A
#
# COMPACT_ATOMS: atom_id res chain seq x y z
N MET A 1 46.41 -7.53 -68.23
CA MET A 1 46.60 -8.17 -66.91
C MET A 1 46.39 -7.12 -65.83
N LEU A 2 45.66 -7.53 -64.80
CA LEU A 2 45.09 -6.78 -63.67
C LEU A 2 46.05 -5.74 -63.02
N ASN A 3 45.54 -4.55 -62.67
CA ASN A 3 45.64 -4.10 -61.27
C ASN A 3 44.65 -2.96 -60.93
N ILE A 4 43.71 -3.31 -60.06
CA ILE A 4 42.66 -2.44 -59.51
C ILE A 4 43.28 -1.59 -58.38
N LYS A 5 43.13 -0.27 -58.43
CA LYS A 5 43.37 0.61 -57.28
C LYS A 5 42.12 1.44 -56.94
N LYS A 6 41.36 0.86 -56.01
CA LYS A 6 40.49 1.42 -54.95
C LYS A 6 40.04 2.88 -55.10
N ILE A 7 38.74 3.04 -55.32
CA ILE A 7 37.97 4.27 -55.10
C ILE A 7 37.84 4.48 -53.59
N ALA A 8 38.33 5.61 -53.09
CA ALA A 8 38.11 6.04 -51.70
C ALA A 8 36.80 6.83 -51.63
N ILE A 9 35.76 6.23 -51.07
CA ILE A 9 34.52 6.92 -50.70
C ILE A 9 34.74 7.51 -49.30
N GLY A 10 34.78 8.83 -49.19
CA GLY A 10 34.84 9.51 -47.91
C GLY A 10 33.52 9.37 -47.17
N LEU A 11 33.50 8.56 -46.10
CA LEU A 11 32.44 8.65 -45.10
C LEU A 11 32.74 9.85 -44.20
N SER A 12 32.03 10.95 -44.39
CA SER A 12 31.90 11.98 -43.37
C SER A 12 31.07 11.41 -42.22
N ALA A 13 31.70 11.13 -41.09
CA ALA A 13 31.01 10.81 -39.85
C ALA A 13 30.29 12.08 -39.36
N GLY A 14 29.01 12.21 -39.71
CA GLY A 14 28.13 13.20 -39.10
C GLY A 14 27.89 12.79 -37.65
N ALA A 15 28.49 13.50 -36.71
CA ALA A 15 28.18 13.35 -35.30
C ALA A 15 26.73 13.80 -35.07
N ILE A 16 25.82 12.84 -34.92
CA ILE A 16 24.47 13.09 -34.42
C ILE A 16 24.64 13.44 -32.95
N MET A 17 24.66 14.74 -32.63
CA MET A 17 24.51 15.19 -31.25
C MET A 17 23.08 14.87 -30.81
N LEU A 18 22.89 13.77 -30.09
CA LEU A 18 21.69 13.59 -29.28
C LEU A 18 21.72 14.67 -28.20
N ALA A 19 20.90 15.71 -28.38
CA ALA A 19 20.60 16.63 -27.30
C ALA A 19 19.85 15.85 -26.22
N ALA A 20 20.52 15.52 -25.12
CA ALA A 20 19.87 15.01 -23.93
C ALA A 20 18.94 16.12 -23.42
N THR A 21 17.63 15.94 -23.60
CA THR A 21 16.63 16.76 -22.95
C THR A 21 16.71 16.49 -21.46
N VAL A 22 17.31 17.41 -20.72
CA VAL A 22 17.22 17.42 -19.26
C VAL A 22 15.77 17.70 -18.92
N VAL A 23 15.00 16.65 -18.61
CA VAL A 23 13.66 16.82 -18.06
C VAL A 23 13.86 17.39 -16.66
N GLN A 24 13.56 18.67 -16.48
CA GLN A 24 13.50 19.26 -15.15
C GLN A 24 12.32 18.60 -14.43
N SER A 25 12.62 17.69 -13.51
CA SER A 25 11.65 17.17 -12.54
C SER A 25 11.19 18.35 -11.69
N PHE A 26 9.90 18.68 -11.76
CA PHE A 26 9.29 19.55 -10.77
C PHE A 26 9.08 18.70 -9.51
N ALA A 27 9.53 19.21 -8.36
CA ALA A 27 9.26 18.56 -7.09
C ALA A 27 7.74 18.46 -6.88
N VAL A 28 7.28 17.29 -6.44
CA VAL A 28 5.88 17.03 -6.09
C VAL A 28 5.43 18.08 -5.04
N THR A 29 4.26 18.68 -5.26
CA THR A 29 3.72 19.65 -4.30
C THR A 29 2.92 18.92 -3.22
N CYS A 30 3.52 18.72 -2.07
CA CYS A 30 2.87 18.06 -0.94
C CYS A 30 1.97 19.04 -0.19
N THR A 31 0.65 18.81 -0.26
CA THR A 31 -0.36 19.71 0.33
C THR A 31 -0.87 19.15 1.65
N PRO A 32 -0.97 19.95 2.73
CA PRO A 32 -1.55 19.49 4.00
C PRO A 32 -3.00 19.03 3.84
N THR A 33 -3.32 17.86 4.40
CA THR A 33 -4.64 17.20 4.26
C THR A 33 -5.62 17.56 5.37
N GLY A 34 -5.13 17.97 6.54
CA GLY A 34 -5.92 18.05 7.77
C GLY A 34 -6.06 16.71 8.49
N PHE A 35 -5.60 15.61 7.89
CA PHE A 35 -5.53 14.30 8.55
C PHE A 35 -4.26 14.21 9.40
N PHE A 36 -4.44 13.94 10.70
CA PHE A 36 -3.32 13.84 11.64
C PHE A 36 -2.97 12.39 11.97
N ARG A 37 -1.67 12.09 11.91
CA ARG A 37 -1.07 10.84 12.37
C ARG A 37 0.27 11.17 13.04
N ASP A 38 0.56 10.55 14.19
CA ASP A 38 1.79 10.82 14.97
C ASP A 38 2.04 12.32 15.25
N SER A 39 0.96 13.05 15.53
CA SER A 39 0.97 14.51 15.75
C SER A 39 1.44 15.35 14.56
N ILE A 40 1.48 14.77 13.35
CA ILE A 40 1.83 15.45 12.09
C ILE A 40 0.56 15.64 11.27
N ASN A 41 0.36 16.85 10.73
CA ASN A 41 -0.64 17.09 9.68
C ASN A 41 -0.10 16.50 8.38
N MET A 42 -0.62 15.35 7.98
CA MET A 42 -0.11 14.61 6.83
C MET A 42 -0.27 15.42 5.56
N THR A 43 0.74 15.37 4.70
CA THR A 43 0.70 15.97 3.37
C THR A 43 0.40 14.93 2.30
N ALA A 44 -0.31 15.30 1.23
CA ALA A 44 -0.59 14.44 0.10
C ALA A 44 -0.14 15.05 -1.24
N ALA A 45 0.23 14.20 -2.19
CA ALA A 45 0.49 14.63 -3.58
C ALA A 45 -0.83 15.00 -4.29
N GLN A 46 -1.92 14.27 -4.02
CA GLN A 46 -3.26 14.58 -4.51
C GLN A 46 -4.30 14.51 -3.39
N ILE A 47 -5.22 15.47 -3.36
CA ILE A 47 -6.32 15.56 -2.38
C ILE A 47 -7.63 15.68 -3.12
N ASN A 48 -8.56 14.74 -2.88
CA ASN A 48 -9.89 14.70 -3.48
C ASN A 48 -9.86 15.02 -5.00
N PRO A 49 -9.00 14.36 -5.78
CA PRO A 49 -8.88 14.65 -7.20
C PRO A 49 -10.22 14.42 -7.91
N ALA A 50 -10.55 15.29 -8.85
CA ALA A 50 -11.77 15.17 -9.63
C ALA A 50 -11.58 14.12 -10.74
N GLY A 51 -12.52 13.18 -10.84
CA GLY A 51 -12.49 12.12 -11.85
C GLY A 51 -11.57 10.95 -11.48
N THR A 52 -11.19 10.16 -12.48
CA THR A 52 -10.34 8.98 -12.31
C THR A 52 -8.87 9.36 -12.26
N VAL A 53 -8.16 8.93 -11.21
CA VAL A 53 -6.69 9.00 -11.15
C VAL A 53 -6.11 7.80 -11.89
N SER A 54 -5.18 8.05 -12.81
CA SER A 54 -4.50 7.03 -13.62
C SER A 54 -3.08 7.49 -13.98
N GLY A 55 -2.24 6.57 -14.42
CA GLY A 55 -0.84 6.85 -14.72
C GLY A 55 0.02 7.09 -13.46
N ASP A 56 1.20 7.66 -13.67
CA ASP A 56 2.21 7.86 -12.63
C ASP A 56 1.78 8.91 -11.58
N VAL A 57 1.93 8.54 -10.31
CA VAL A 57 1.73 9.38 -9.13
C VAL A 57 2.96 9.22 -8.23
N ASP A 58 4.02 9.95 -8.58
CA ASP A 58 5.17 10.15 -7.71
C ASP A 58 4.78 10.99 -6.49
N ALA A 59 4.88 10.39 -5.31
CA ALA A 59 4.60 11.02 -4.03
C ALA A 59 5.87 11.22 -3.19
N THR A 60 7.05 11.18 -3.82
CA THR A 60 8.34 11.41 -3.15
C THR A 60 8.34 12.73 -2.40
N GLY A 61 8.60 12.64 -1.09
CA GLY A 61 8.60 13.79 -0.18
C GLY A 61 7.25 14.12 0.45
N CYS A 62 6.17 13.47 0.02
CA CYS A 62 4.85 13.57 0.64
C CYS A 62 4.62 12.42 1.63
N ASN A 63 3.67 12.61 2.55
CA ASN A 63 3.26 11.52 3.44
C ASN A 63 2.27 10.56 2.78
N ILE A 64 1.45 11.09 1.88
CA ILE A 64 0.38 10.37 1.20
C ILE A 64 0.52 10.55 -0.32
N GLY A 65 0.30 9.50 -1.10
CA GLY A 65 0.11 9.63 -2.54
C GLY A 65 -1.23 10.31 -2.85
N ILE A 66 -2.32 9.59 -2.62
CA ILE A 66 -3.68 10.07 -2.89
C ILE A 66 -4.53 10.04 -1.63
N TYR A 67 -5.18 11.16 -1.30
CA TYR A 67 -6.03 11.30 -0.13
C TYR A 67 -7.46 11.69 -0.52
N TYR A 68 -8.45 10.91 -0.06
CA TYR A 68 -9.87 11.21 -0.16
C TYR A 68 -10.50 11.32 1.21
N ASP A 69 -11.32 12.34 1.45
CA ASP A 69 -12.08 12.47 2.69
C ASP A 69 -13.43 13.17 2.53
N THR A 70 -13.61 14.02 1.52
CA THR A 70 -14.88 14.71 1.25
C THR A 70 -15.51 14.30 -0.08
N SER A 71 -14.78 13.55 -0.91
CA SER A 71 -15.22 13.16 -2.24
C SER A 71 -15.12 11.65 -2.46
N SER A 72 -15.88 11.17 -3.43
CA SER A 72 -15.82 9.83 -4.00
C SER A 72 -15.07 9.88 -5.33
N GLY A 73 -14.50 8.76 -5.77
CA GLY A 73 -13.75 8.72 -7.02
C GLY A 73 -13.27 7.33 -7.41
N ASP A 74 -12.45 7.29 -8.46
CA ASP A 74 -11.81 6.08 -8.95
C ASP A 74 -10.30 6.32 -9.04
N VAL A 75 -9.51 5.34 -8.63
CA VAL A 75 -8.09 5.22 -8.94
C VAL A 75 -7.99 3.98 -9.81
N ASP A 76 -7.71 4.12 -11.11
CA ASP A 76 -7.76 3.01 -12.06
C ASP A 76 -6.58 3.08 -13.03
N GLY A 77 -5.72 2.07 -13.03
CA GLY A 77 -4.50 2.06 -13.85
C GLY A 77 -3.48 3.12 -13.41
N ALA A 78 -3.38 3.36 -12.10
CA ALA A 78 -2.38 4.26 -11.52
C ALA A 78 -1.10 3.49 -11.14
N ASP A 79 0.02 4.19 -11.12
CA ASP A 79 1.30 3.74 -10.60
C ASP A 79 1.70 4.70 -9.47
N ILE A 80 1.59 4.27 -8.21
CA ILE A 80 1.65 5.14 -7.02
C ILE A 80 2.83 4.73 -6.14
N HIS A 81 3.77 5.67 -5.93
CA HIS A 81 5.00 5.36 -5.20
C HIS A 81 5.62 6.53 -4.44
N GLY A 82 6.59 6.23 -3.56
CA GLY A 82 7.48 7.21 -2.91
C GLY A 82 6.94 7.89 -1.65
N ALA A 83 5.68 7.65 -1.26
CA ALA A 83 5.11 8.21 -0.03
C ALA A 83 5.63 7.49 1.22
N ASN A 84 5.98 8.24 2.28
CA ASN A 84 6.57 7.61 3.48
C ASN A 84 5.55 7.04 4.48
N TYR A 85 4.27 7.44 4.41
CA TYR A 85 3.22 6.93 5.29
C TYR A 85 2.16 6.10 4.58
N PHE A 86 1.58 6.60 3.49
CA PHE A 86 0.44 5.96 2.84
C PHE A 86 0.49 6.11 1.32
N GLY A 87 0.16 5.05 0.56
CA GLY A 87 -0.02 5.17 -0.89
C GLY A 87 -1.35 5.86 -1.20
N VAL A 88 -2.45 5.19 -0.85
CA VAL A 88 -3.82 5.72 -0.96
C VAL A 88 -4.49 5.71 0.41
N VAL A 89 -5.13 6.82 0.77
CA VAL A 89 -5.97 6.93 1.98
C VAL A 89 -7.38 7.34 1.59
N VAL A 90 -8.36 6.60 2.08
CA VAL A 90 -9.78 6.94 2.00
C VAL A 90 -10.33 7.06 3.41
N ASN A 91 -10.51 8.30 3.84
CA ASN A 91 -10.82 8.68 5.22
C ASN A 91 -12.30 9.06 5.39
N GLY A 92 -13.10 8.08 5.81
CA GLY A 92 -14.50 8.23 6.16
C GLY A 92 -14.76 8.46 7.64
N ASP A 93 -13.82 9.03 8.40
CA ASP A 93 -14.07 9.29 9.82
C ASP A 93 -15.23 10.26 10.07
N VAL A 94 -15.37 11.28 9.22
CA VAL A 94 -16.40 12.32 9.37
C VAL A 94 -17.41 12.28 8.23
N ASN A 95 -16.94 12.16 6.98
CA ASN A 95 -17.79 12.11 5.80
C ASN A 95 -17.94 10.66 5.30
N ASN A 96 -18.51 10.51 4.11
CA ASN A 96 -18.87 9.21 3.54
C ASN A 96 -18.26 8.99 2.13
N PRO A 97 -16.94 9.07 1.96
CA PRO A 97 -16.30 8.82 0.66
C PRO A 97 -16.50 7.36 0.22
N SER A 98 -16.68 7.17 -1.09
CA SER A 98 -16.68 5.87 -1.74
C SER A 98 -15.66 5.90 -2.87
N VAL A 99 -14.61 5.10 -2.78
CA VAL A 99 -13.52 5.13 -3.75
C VAL A 99 -13.22 3.72 -4.20
N ASP A 100 -13.12 3.50 -5.51
CA ASP A 100 -12.60 2.25 -6.04
C ASP A 100 -11.12 2.43 -6.39
N VAL A 101 -10.28 1.48 -5.98
CA VAL A 101 -8.84 1.42 -6.34
C VAL A 101 -8.63 0.15 -7.14
N LYS A 102 -8.41 0.30 -8.44
CA LYS A 102 -8.46 -0.79 -9.41
C LYS A 102 -7.22 -0.82 -10.30
N ASN A 103 -6.80 -2.02 -10.69
CA ASN A 103 -5.80 -2.25 -11.74
C ASN A 103 -4.52 -1.41 -11.61
N SER A 104 -4.10 -1.08 -10.38
CA SER A 104 -3.03 -0.14 -10.11
C SER A 104 -1.82 -0.84 -9.48
N GLU A 105 -0.65 -0.22 -9.62
CA GLU A 105 0.56 -0.58 -8.89
C GLU A 105 0.73 0.39 -7.72
N ILE A 106 0.95 -0.15 -6.52
CA ILE A 106 1.21 0.65 -5.31
C ILE A 106 2.45 0.08 -4.63
N HIS A 107 3.54 0.84 -4.69
CA HIS A 107 4.86 0.37 -4.25
C HIS A 107 5.76 1.45 -3.66
N ASP A 108 6.88 1.05 -3.07
CA ASP A 108 7.82 1.95 -2.38
C ASP A 108 7.13 2.87 -1.35
N ILE A 109 6.23 2.28 -0.55
CA ILE A 109 5.42 2.98 0.45
C ILE A 109 6.00 2.77 1.85
N GLY A 110 6.73 3.76 2.36
CA GLY A 110 7.37 3.69 3.66
C GLY A 110 8.60 4.57 3.80
N GLU A 111 9.18 4.57 5.00
CA GLU A 111 10.47 5.22 5.23
C GLU A 111 11.57 4.60 4.37
N THR A 112 12.54 5.41 3.92
CA THR A 112 13.69 4.93 3.17
C THR A 112 14.98 5.14 3.98
N PRO A 113 15.63 4.07 4.48
CA PRO A 113 15.26 2.65 4.39
C PRO A 113 14.09 2.27 5.31
N LEU A 114 13.42 1.15 4.99
CA LEU A 114 12.33 0.60 5.79
C LEU A 114 12.82 0.29 7.21
N ASN A 115 11.96 0.54 8.20
CA ASN A 115 12.29 0.38 9.62
C ASN A 115 11.05 -0.01 10.45
N GLY A 116 11.18 -0.04 11.78
CA GLY A 116 10.14 -0.48 12.70
C GLY A 116 9.09 0.55 13.11
N SER A 117 9.01 1.73 12.48
CA SER A 117 8.10 2.82 12.86
C SER A 117 6.61 2.51 12.66
N GLN A 118 6.25 1.44 11.94
CA GLN A 118 4.85 1.08 11.65
C GLN A 118 4.13 2.12 10.78
N HIS A 119 4.87 2.83 9.93
CA HIS A 119 4.32 3.63 8.84
C HIS A 119 4.12 2.74 7.60
N GLY A 120 4.03 3.33 6.41
CA GLY A 120 4.00 2.63 5.13
C GLY A 120 2.85 1.63 4.98
N LEU A 121 1.64 2.15 4.85
CA LEU A 121 0.44 1.39 4.49
C LEU A 121 0.08 1.69 3.03
N ALA A 122 0.18 0.71 2.14
CA ALA A 122 -0.01 0.97 0.71
C ALA A 122 -1.44 1.47 0.39
N ILE A 123 -2.48 0.76 0.82
CA ILE A 123 -3.87 1.21 0.68
C ILE A 123 -4.54 1.19 2.06
N TYR A 124 -5.12 2.33 2.47
CA TYR A 124 -5.72 2.48 3.78
C TYR A 124 -7.13 3.11 3.74
N TYR A 125 -8.14 2.30 4.02
CA TYR A 125 -9.52 2.74 4.22
C TYR A 125 -9.81 2.80 5.71
N ARG A 126 -10.41 3.90 6.16
CA ARG A 126 -10.75 4.08 7.58
C ARG A 126 -12.07 4.82 7.80
N ALA A 127 -12.85 4.34 8.76
CA ALA A 127 -14.02 5.03 9.29
C ALA A 127 -14.19 4.66 10.78
N LEU A 128 -13.38 5.31 11.63
CA LEU A 128 -13.26 5.03 13.06
C LEU A 128 -14.07 6.00 13.94
N SER A 129 -14.90 6.85 13.33
CA SER A 129 -15.73 7.84 14.03
C SER A 129 -17.15 7.82 13.47
N THR A 130 -17.75 8.97 13.16
CA THR A 130 -19.19 9.07 12.82
C THR A 130 -19.53 8.82 11.36
N GLY A 131 -18.55 8.91 10.46
CA GLY A 131 -18.73 8.71 9.02
C GLY A 131 -18.64 7.25 8.58
N THR A 132 -18.63 7.03 7.27
CA THR A 132 -18.49 5.71 6.65
C THR A 132 -17.48 5.73 5.51
N VAL A 133 -16.96 4.56 5.15
CA VAL A 133 -16.15 4.42 3.94
C VAL A 133 -16.54 3.14 3.20
N ALA A 134 -16.63 3.24 1.87
CA ALA A 134 -16.93 2.10 1.01
C ALA A 134 -16.06 2.11 -0.25
N GLY A 135 -16.08 0.99 -0.98
CA GLY A 135 -15.40 0.87 -2.26
C GLY A 135 -14.91 -0.54 -2.57
N GLU A 136 -14.36 -0.68 -3.76
CA GLU A 136 -13.69 -1.88 -4.23
C GLU A 136 -12.19 -1.65 -4.38
N ILE A 137 -11.38 -2.53 -3.78
CA ILE A 137 -9.94 -2.60 -4.01
C ILE A 137 -9.71 -3.85 -4.84
N SER A 138 -9.49 -3.72 -6.15
CA SER A 138 -9.39 -4.89 -7.02
C SER A 138 -8.35 -4.87 -8.14
N GLY A 139 -7.79 -6.05 -8.43
CA GLY A 139 -6.83 -6.21 -9.52
C GLY A 139 -5.52 -5.42 -9.35
N ASN A 140 -5.19 -4.97 -8.14
CA ASN A 140 -3.97 -4.19 -7.88
C ASN A 140 -2.77 -5.10 -7.62
N GLU A 141 -1.58 -4.58 -7.94
CA GLU A 141 -0.29 -5.12 -7.49
C GLU A 141 0.27 -4.23 -6.37
N VAL A 142 0.43 -4.80 -5.18
CA VAL A 142 0.86 -4.09 -3.97
C VAL A 142 2.11 -4.75 -3.42
N TYR A 143 3.22 -4.03 -3.42
CA TYR A 143 4.54 -4.55 -3.04
C TYR A 143 5.42 -3.45 -2.41
N THR A 144 6.54 -3.81 -1.78
CA THR A 144 7.50 -2.84 -1.22
C THR A 144 6.86 -1.77 -0.34
N TYR A 145 6.04 -2.21 0.62
CA TYR A 145 5.43 -1.37 1.65
C TYR A 145 5.99 -1.70 3.04
N GLN A 146 5.99 -0.73 3.96
CA GLN A 146 6.63 -0.92 5.26
C GLN A 146 5.85 -1.84 6.21
N LYS A 147 4.54 -1.60 6.41
CA LYS A 147 3.76 -2.29 7.45
C LYS A 147 2.64 -3.13 6.90
N ASN A 148 1.65 -2.53 6.23
CA ASN A 148 0.51 -3.26 5.70
C ASN A 148 0.32 -2.98 4.20
N GLY A 149 -0.02 -4.01 3.42
CA GLY A 149 -0.37 -3.84 2.01
C GLY A 149 -1.72 -3.14 1.88
N ILE A 150 -2.79 -3.81 2.32
CA ILE A 150 -4.15 -3.29 2.30
C ILE A 150 -4.71 -3.29 3.72
N THR A 151 -5.27 -2.16 4.17
CA THR A 151 -5.87 -2.03 5.50
C THR A 151 -7.24 -1.39 5.40
N VAL A 152 -8.23 -2.02 6.05
CA VAL A 152 -9.60 -1.50 6.21
C VAL A 152 -9.92 -1.50 7.70
N ASN A 153 -10.11 -0.32 8.30
CA ASN A 153 -10.34 -0.18 9.74
C ASN A 153 -11.61 0.61 10.07
N GLY A 154 -12.35 0.14 11.07
CA GLY A 154 -13.44 0.87 11.69
C GLY A 154 -14.84 0.33 11.34
N GLU A 155 -15.77 0.45 12.28
CA GLU A 155 -17.15 -0.04 12.14
C GLU A 155 -17.92 0.63 10.99
N GLY A 156 -17.54 1.85 10.61
CA GLY A 156 -18.10 2.55 9.44
C GLY A 156 -17.56 2.06 8.10
N ALA A 157 -16.60 1.11 8.08
CA ALA A 157 -15.95 0.64 6.85
C ALA A 157 -16.61 -0.61 6.29
N ASN A 158 -17.03 -0.54 5.02
CA ASN A 158 -17.57 -1.67 4.25
C ASN A 158 -16.91 -1.74 2.86
N VAL A 159 -15.85 -2.55 2.74
CA VAL A 159 -14.96 -2.54 1.56
C VAL A 159 -14.79 -3.95 1.02
N ASN A 160 -14.79 -4.11 -0.31
CA ASN A 160 -14.45 -5.35 -0.97
C ASN A 160 -12.98 -5.33 -1.40
N VAL A 161 -12.24 -6.39 -1.12
CA VAL A 161 -10.83 -6.56 -1.51
C VAL A 161 -10.72 -7.81 -2.36
N GLU A 162 -10.62 -7.63 -3.68
CA GLU A 162 -10.81 -8.70 -4.65
C GLU A 162 -9.69 -8.82 -5.67
N ASN A 163 -9.20 -10.04 -5.91
CA ASN A 163 -8.26 -10.33 -7.01
C ASN A 163 -6.96 -9.49 -7.02
N ASN A 164 -6.50 -9.04 -5.85
CA ASN A 164 -5.23 -8.31 -5.74
C ASN A 164 -4.05 -9.27 -5.56
N THR A 165 -2.86 -8.84 -5.97
CA THR A 165 -1.59 -9.47 -5.63
C THR A 165 -0.87 -8.61 -4.59
N VAL A 166 -0.62 -9.17 -3.40
CA VAL A 166 -0.03 -8.47 -2.26
C VAL A 166 1.23 -9.20 -1.80
N THR A 167 2.39 -8.56 -1.93
CA THR A 167 3.70 -9.16 -1.67
C THR A 167 4.47 -8.37 -0.61
N GLY A 168 4.77 -9.03 0.52
CA GLY A 168 5.63 -8.49 1.57
C GLY A 168 7.12 -8.64 1.26
N GLU A 169 7.97 -8.10 2.15
CA GLU A 169 9.43 -8.02 2.00
C GLU A 169 10.15 -9.36 2.29
N GLY A 170 9.39 -10.45 2.48
CA GLY A 170 9.91 -11.74 2.85
C GLY A 170 10.18 -11.83 4.36
N ARG A 171 11.39 -12.27 4.72
CA ARG A 171 11.81 -12.47 6.11
C ARG A 171 12.51 -11.21 6.62
N VAL A 172 11.87 -10.52 7.56
CA VAL A 172 12.35 -9.23 8.08
C VAL A 172 12.34 -9.20 9.61
N ASP A 173 13.30 -8.49 10.19
CA ASP A 173 13.50 -8.36 11.64
C ASP A 173 13.30 -6.93 12.18
N TYR A 174 12.90 -5.99 11.32
CA TYR A 174 12.60 -4.61 11.69
C TYR A 174 11.10 -4.33 11.89
N ILE A 175 10.21 -5.05 11.19
CA ILE A 175 8.76 -4.90 11.37
C ILE A 175 7.97 -6.18 11.09
N ALA A 176 6.89 -6.40 11.84
CA ALA A 176 5.94 -7.48 11.55
C ALA A 176 4.92 -7.04 10.50
N GLN A 177 5.17 -7.32 9.22
CA GLN A 177 4.26 -6.92 8.13
C GLN A 177 2.95 -7.72 8.09
N ASN A 178 1.89 -7.09 7.56
CA ASN A 178 0.67 -7.80 7.19
C ASN A 178 0.30 -7.56 5.71
N GLY A 179 -0.27 -8.56 5.05
CA GLY A 179 -0.73 -8.40 3.67
C GLY A 179 -2.02 -7.62 3.60
N ILE A 180 -3.13 -8.25 3.99
CA ILE A 180 -4.46 -7.67 4.05
C ILE A 180 -4.94 -7.67 5.50
N GLN A 181 -5.33 -6.50 6.01
CA GLN A 181 -5.89 -6.35 7.34
C GLN A 181 -7.32 -5.78 7.29
N PHE A 182 -8.25 -6.45 7.98
CA PHE A 182 -9.52 -5.88 8.38
C PHE A 182 -9.53 -5.73 9.90
N GLY A 183 -9.78 -4.50 10.36
CA GLY A 183 -9.60 -4.10 11.73
C GLY A 183 -10.79 -3.38 12.35
N TYR A 184 -10.92 -3.47 13.68
CA TYR A 184 -11.74 -2.57 14.50
C TYR A 184 -13.20 -2.47 14.03
N GLY A 185 -13.86 -3.61 13.88
CA GLY A 185 -15.26 -3.68 13.48
C GLY A 185 -15.55 -3.54 11.98
N ALA A 186 -14.52 -3.42 11.13
CA ALA A 186 -14.69 -3.38 9.68
C ALA A 186 -15.47 -4.59 9.13
N VAL A 187 -16.24 -4.33 8.07
CA VAL A 187 -17.10 -5.30 7.36
C VAL A 187 -16.63 -5.39 5.91
N GLY A 188 -16.78 -6.55 5.28
CA GLY A 188 -16.54 -6.66 3.84
C GLY A 188 -16.26 -8.07 3.34
N ASN A 189 -15.75 -8.14 2.11
CA ASN A 189 -15.33 -9.37 1.46
C ASN A 189 -13.85 -9.31 1.10
N ILE A 190 -13.10 -10.38 1.37
CA ILE A 190 -11.72 -10.57 0.94
C ILE A 190 -11.70 -11.81 0.06
N SER A 191 -11.62 -11.66 -1.26
CA SER A 191 -11.73 -12.80 -2.16
C SER A 191 -10.79 -12.82 -3.36
N GLY A 192 -10.36 -14.00 -3.79
CA GLY A 192 -9.55 -14.16 -5.00
C GLY A 192 -8.13 -13.56 -4.93
N ASN A 193 -7.68 -13.08 -3.77
CA ASN A 193 -6.38 -12.42 -3.65
C ASN A 193 -5.22 -13.43 -3.59
N THR A 194 -4.06 -13.04 -4.10
CA THR A 194 -2.79 -13.75 -3.88
C THR A 194 -1.95 -12.97 -2.87
N VAL A 195 -1.67 -13.54 -1.69
CA VAL A 195 -0.96 -12.83 -0.62
C VAL A 195 0.24 -13.63 -0.13
N THR A 196 1.43 -13.06 -0.25
CA THR A 196 2.69 -13.78 0.00
C THR A 196 3.77 -12.92 0.63
N GLY A 197 4.78 -13.55 1.25
CA GLY A 197 6.02 -12.88 1.63
C GLY A 197 6.00 -12.16 2.98
N HIS A 198 5.13 -12.55 3.93
CA HIS A 198 5.03 -11.87 5.23
C HIS A 198 5.65 -12.71 6.35
N TYR A 199 6.91 -12.44 6.75
CA TYR A 199 7.55 -13.14 7.86
C TYR A 199 8.32 -12.20 8.80
N TRP A 200 7.87 -12.14 10.05
CA TRP A 200 8.63 -11.55 11.14
C TRP A 200 9.66 -12.53 11.69
N THR A 201 10.91 -12.09 11.82
CA THR A 201 12.02 -12.87 12.38
C THR A 201 12.72 -12.20 13.57
N GLY A 202 12.28 -11.02 14.01
CA GLY A 202 13.00 -10.26 15.03
C GLY A 202 12.87 -10.79 16.46
N CYS A 203 11.86 -11.60 16.78
CA CYS A 203 11.75 -12.27 18.09
C CYS A 203 10.80 -13.48 18.01
N SER A 204 11.32 -14.69 18.25
CA SER A 204 10.49 -15.89 18.41
C SER A 204 9.98 -16.04 19.85
N HIS A 205 8.99 -16.92 20.07
CA HIS A 205 8.56 -17.27 21.43
C HIS A 205 9.68 -17.89 22.28
N GLN A 206 10.60 -18.63 21.65
CA GLN A 206 11.77 -19.19 22.33
C GLN A 206 12.76 -18.09 22.73
N ASP A 207 12.93 -17.06 21.88
CA ASP A 207 13.80 -15.91 22.19
C ASP A 207 13.18 -15.05 23.29
N ALA A 208 11.87 -14.84 23.25
CA ALA A 208 11.12 -14.12 24.27
C ALA A 208 11.32 -14.73 25.66
N ALA A 209 11.26 -16.07 25.77
CA ALA A 209 11.47 -16.77 27.05
C ALA A 209 12.90 -16.60 27.63
N LYS A 210 13.89 -16.26 26.79
CA LYS A 210 15.29 -16.08 27.20
C LYS A 210 15.68 -14.63 27.42
N THR A 211 15.12 -13.73 26.63
CA THR A 211 15.58 -12.34 26.51
C THR A 211 14.55 -11.31 26.97
N GLY A 212 13.27 -11.70 27.07
CA GLY A 212 12.17 -10.78 27.33
C GLY A 212 11.74 -9.95 26.11
N CYS A 213 12.24 -10.24 24.90
CA CYS A 213 11.73 -9.58 23.69
C CYS A 213 10.25 -9.92 23.45
N THR A 214 9.51 -9.02 22.80
CA THR A 214 8.10 -9.25 22.47
C THR A 214 7.97 -10.09 21.20
N PRO A 215 7.32 -11.28 21.25
CA PRO A 215 7.17 -12.14 20.09
C PRO A 215 6.01 -11.64 19.21
N TRP A 216 6.29 -10.68 18.35
CA TRP A 216 5.35 -10.24 17.31
C TRP A 216 5.16 -11.32 16.24
N VAL A 217 4.12 -11.17 15.41
CA VAL A 217 3.85 -12.06 14.28
C VAL A 217 3.35 -11.27 13.09
N SER A 218 3.71 -11.75 11.90
CA SER A 218 3.20 -11.30 10.60
C SER A 218 2.08 -12.21 10.11
N ALA A 219 1.15 -11.65 9.33
CA ALA A 219 0.10 -12.43 8.69
C ALA A 219 -0.11 -12.06 7.22
N GLY A 220 -0.43 -13.04 6.38
CA GLY A 220 -0.94 -12.77 5.04
C GLY A 220 -2.30 -12.08 5.11
N LEU A 221 -3.23 -12.68 5.87
CA LEU A 221 -4.53 -12.09 6.17
C LEU A 221 -4.71 -11.95 7.68
N LEU A 222 -4.94 -10.72 8.15
CA LEU A 222 -5.16 -10.38 9.54
C LEU A 222 -6.58 -9.84 9.76
N LEU A 223 -7.38 -10.55 10.55
CA LEU A 223 -8.64 -10.06 11.08
C LEU A 223 -8.43 -9.64 12.54
N TYR A 224 -8.48 -8.35 12.85
CA TYR A 224 -8.12 -7.80 14.16
C TYR A 224 -9.26 -6.99 14.78
N ALA A 225 -9.76 -7.39 15.95
CA ALA A 225 -10.93 -6.76 16.58
C ALA A 225 -12.15 -6.69 15.63
N VAL A 226 -12.39 -7.79 14.89
CA VAL A 226 -13.57 -7.96 14.03
C VAL A 226 -14.26 -9.27 14.36
N GLU A 227 -15.58 -9.29 14.14
CA GLU A 227 -16.35 -10.54 14.18
C GLU A 227 -16.16 -11.31 12.88
N ALA A 228 -15.77 -12.58 12.94
CA ALA A 228 -15.49 -13.37 11.74
C ALA A 228 -16.67 -13.46 10.77
N LYS A 229 -17.91 -13.38 11.25
CA LYS A 229 -19.13 -13.37 10.42
C LYS A 229 -19.29 -12.10 9.57
N ASN A 230 -18.62 -11.02 9.95
CA ASN A 230 -18.72 -9.71 9.29
C ASN A 230 -17.71 -9.57 8.13
N VAL A 231 -16.66 -10.40 8.10
CA VAL A 231 -15.65 -10.39 7.06
C VAL A 231 -15.63 -11.74 6.36
N LYS A 232 -16.17 -11.79 5.15
CA LYS A 232 -16.18 -13.04 4.37
C LYS A 232 -14.86 -13.21 3.68
N THR A 233 -14.25 -14.38 3.82
CA THR A 233 -13.01 -14.72 3.13
C THR A 233 -13.25 -15.93 2.23
N SER A 234 -12.84 -15.85 0.96
CA SER A 234 -13.05 -16.95 0.01
C SER A 234 -12.00 -16.93 -1.11
N ASN A 235 -11.58 -18.10 -1.60
CA ASN A 235 -10.73 -18.24 -2.79
C ASN A 235 -9.41 -17.45 -2.76
N ASN A 236 -8.87 -17.10 -1.59
CA ASN A 236 -7.57 -16.44 -1.48
C ASN A 236 -6.42 -17.46 -1.52
N MET A 237 -5.38 -17.18 -2.30
CA MET A 237 -4.12 -17.92 -2.30
C MET A 237 -3.16 -17.30 -1.27
N LEU A 238 -3.07 -17.91 -0.09
CA LEU A 238 -2.20 -17.46 1.00
C LEU A 238 -1.02 -18.44 1.11
N ARG A 239 0.20 -17.99 0.80
CA ARG A 239 1.41 -18.84 0.84
C ARG A 239 2.63 -18.04 1.25
N ASN A 240 3.62 -18.71 1.82
CA ASN A 240 4.87 -18.07 2.26
C ASN A 240 4.59 -16.86 3.17
N ASN A 241 3.69 -17.04 4.14
CA ASN A 241 3.47 -16.09 5.24
C ASN A 241 3.72 -16.82 6.57
N GLN A 242 4.13 -16.10 7.61
CA GLN A 242 4.32 -16.65 8.95
C GLN A 242 3.01 -17.24 9.47
N PHE A 243 1.93 -16.47 9.40
CA PHE A 243 0.58 -16.97 9.45
C PHE A 243 -0.10 -16.65 8.13
N ASN A 244 -0.65 -17.65 7.44
CA ASN A 244 -1.46 -17.37 6.26
C ASN A 244 -2.71 -16.57 6.64
N TYR A 245 -3.37 -16.98 7.72
CA TYR A 245 -4.57 -16.36 8.23
C TYR A 245 -4.48 -16.27 9.75
N LEU A 246 -4.72 -15.08 10.30
CA LEU A 246 -4.77 -14.82 11.75
C LEU A 246 -6.05 -14.05 12.08
N LEU A 247 -6.84 -14.60 13.00
CA LEU A 247 -8.05 -13.98 13.53
C LEU A 247 -7.90 -13.72 15.02
N LEU A 248 -8.03 -12.45 15.40
CA LEU A 248 -8.03 -11.94 16.76
C LEU A 248 -9.36 -11.21 16.99
N PRO A 249 -10.43 -11.91 17.41
CA PRO A 249 -11.75 -11.31 17.55
C PRO A 249 -11.80 -10.30 18.70
N SER A 250 -12.78 -9.40 18.70
CA SER A 250 -12.92 -8.35 19.72
C SER A 250 -12.95 -8.91 21.15
N GLN A 251 -13.63 -10.04 21.38
CA GLN A 251 -13.66 -10.68 22.70
C GLN A 251 -12.27 -11.14 23.17
N SER A 252 -11.40 -11.59 22.25
CA SER A 252 -10.04 -12.04 22.60
C SER A 252 -9.12 -10.90 23.02
N LEU A 253 -9.49 -9.66 22.69
CA LEU A 253 -8.73 -8.44 22.96
C LEU A 253 -9.28 -7.66 24.16
N GLY A 254 -10.34 -8.14 24.81
CA GLY A 254 -11.01 -7.42 25.90
C GLY A 254 -11.74 -6.15 25.44
N ILE A 255 -11.97 -6.01 24.13
CA ILE A 255 -12.75 -4.92 23.54
C ILE A 255 -14.20 -5.39 23.56
N LEU A 256 -14.96 -4.94 24.57
CA LEU A 256 -16.40 -5.14 24.64
C LEU A 256 -17.09 -4.24 23.60
N PRO A 257 -18.19 -4.69 22.98
CA PRO A 257 -18.97 -3.88 22.03
C PRO A 257 -19.57 -2.63 22.69
#